data_AF-A0A6M6BLS6-F1
#
_entry.id   AF-A0A6M6BLS6-F1
#
_cell.length_a   1.000
_cell.length_b   1.000
_cell.length_c   1.000
_cell.angle_alpha   90.00
_cell.angle_beta   90.00
_cell.angle_gamma   90.00
#
_symmetry.space_group_name_H-M   'P 1'
#
loop_
_entity.id
_entity.type
_entity.pdbx_description
1 polymer ?
#
loop_
_entity_poly.entity_id
_entity_poly.type
_entity_poly.pdbx_seq_one_letter_code
_entity_poly.pdbx_strand_id
1 'polypeptide(L)'
;MRHIWNKMALALLASSLLITACDKDDDGQLEGPKPTISFTASTPKVVGLTSEVTFTSTSSDAFLYQWDFGDGTIGSGATVTHVYTKGGTFTVQLIAAGRGGTSPSVTKQVVIVSPLNTVNQLLTGGSSKTWMLDNSVSATIVVGPSDSDPTSYYAGGPAGALPACQADDEFTFSSANVYTYNAKGETLVAGNGGCQAPRSGSTPYTFGAATGAGVAQLTLANAGSFIGITDAPDLVYRILSIDEKHMVLRAGKPNAGVVFTLKLVAK
;
A
#
# COMPACT_ATOMS: atom_id res chain seq x y z
N MET A 1 -58.31 -3.84 47.48
CA MET A 1 -59.33 -2.77 47.42
C MET A 1 -58.71 -1.51 48.02
N ARG A 2 -58.67 -0.40 47.26
CA ARG A 2 -58.69 1.04 47.63
C ARG A 2 -58.16 1.46 49.03
N HIS A 3 -57.45 2.55 49.28
CA HIS A 3 -56.83 3.68 48.57
C HIS A 3 -56.40 4.65 49.73
N ILE A 4 -55.45 5.56 49.50
CA ILE A 4 -55.36 6.94 50.09
C ILE A 4 -54.42 7.22 51.29
N TRP A 5 -53.44 8.08 50.97
CA TRP A 5 -52.81 9.25 51.65
C TRP A 5 -51.89 9.17 52.89
N ASN A 6 -50.65 9.62 52.67
CA ASN A 6 -50.07 10.93 53.06
C ASN A 6 -50.11 11.35 54.56
N LYS A 7 -48.92 11.51 55.18
CA LYS A 7 -48.40 12.76 55.82
C LYS A 7 -47.15 12.51 56.71
N MET A 8 -46.15 13.37 56.53
CA MET A 8 -45.29 14.08 57.53
C MET A 8 -44.85 13.33 58.81
N ALA A 9 -43.64 13.45 59.36
CA ALA A 9 -42.48 14.30 59.16
C ALA A 9 -41.33 13.69 59.99
N LEU A 10 -40.08 13.90 59.58
CA LEU A 10 -38.98 13.92 60.54
C LEU A 10 -38.01 15.04 60.15
N ALA A 11 -38.05 16.10 60.94
CA ALA A 11 -37.04 17.14 60.93
C ALA A 11 -35.80 16.60 61.66
N LEU A 12 -34.63 16.73 61.03
CA LEU A 12 -33.36 16.84 61.74
C LEU A 12 -32.44 17.73 60.90
N LEU A 13 -32.28 18.95 61.40
CA LEU A 13 -31.37 19.96 60.92
C LEU A 13 -29.97 19.72 61.52
N ALA A 14 -28.99 20.10 60.70
CA ALA A 14 -27.61 20.49 61.02
C ALA A 14 -26.57 19.37 61.15
N SER A 15 -25.78 19.20 60.08
CA SER A 15 -24.38 19.62 60.17
C SER A 15 -23.80 19.95 58.79
N SER A 16 -23.02 21.01 58.78
CA SER A 16 -22.59 21.82 57.65
C SER A 16 -21.59 21.12 56.73
N LEU A 17 -22.01 20.81 55.50
CA LEU A 17 -21.13 20.85 54.34
C LEU A 17 -21.68 21.94 53.42
N LEU A 18 -20.93 23.04 53.27
CA LEU A 18 -21.16 24.01 52.22
C LEU A 18 -20.85 23.34 50.87
N ILE A 19 -21.83 22.60 50.35
CA ILE A 19 -21.96 22.40 48.91
C ILE A 19 -22.63 23.69 48.44
N THR A 20 -21.82 24.70 48.11
CA THR A 20 -22.31 25.77 47.25
C THR A 20 -22.77 25.11 45.96
N ALA A 21 -24.08 24.99 45.85
CA ALA A 21 -24.90 25.08 44.67
C ALA A 21 -24.12 25.07 43.34
N CYS A 22 -24.48 24.15 42.44
CA CYS A 22 -24.58 24.54 41.04
C CYS A 22 -25.36 25.85 41.01
N ASP A 23 -24.71 26.91 40.55
CA ASP A 23 -25.32 28.23 40.50
C ASP A 23 -26.61 28.14 39.70
N LYS A 24 -27.65 28.83 40.19
CA LYS A 24 -28.99 28.77 39.60
C LYS A 24 -29.08 29.54 38.27
N ASP A 25 -27.97 30.18 37.88
CA ASP A 25 -27.83 31.05 36.73
C ASP A 25 -27.04 30.40 35.57
N ASP A 26 -26.87 29.07 35.59
CA ASP A 26 -26.42 28.34 34.39
C ASP A 26 -27.53 28.42 33.33
N ASP A 27 -27.44 29.43 32.47
CA ASP A 27 -28.34 29.67 31.34
C ASP A 27 -28.19 28.61 30.23
N GLY A 28 -27.37 27.58 30.47
CA GLY A 28 -27.07 26.51 29.55
C GLY A 28 -26.10 26.92 28.45
N GLN A 29 -25.43 28.08 28.57
CA GLN A 29 -24.46 28.52 27.59
C GLN A 29 -23.04 28.07 27.94
N LEU A 30 -22.35 27.60 26.91
CA LEU A 30 -20.95 27.21 27.01
C LEU A 30 -20.07 28.45 27.16
N GLU A 31 -19.29 28.52 28.24
CA GLU A 31 -18.40 29.65 28.49
C GLU A 31 -17.08 29.57 27.73
N GLY A 32 -16.64 30.69 27.16
CA GLY A 32 -15.32 30.84 26.51
C GLY A 32 -15.36 30.92 24.97
N PRO A 33 -14.22 31.21 24.33
CA PRO A 33 -14.17 31.35 22.88
C PRO A 33 -14.45 30.01 22.18
N LYS A 34 -15.14 30.09 21.04
CA LYS A 34 -15.25 28.96 20.12
C LYS A 34 -13.90 28.72 19.43
N PRO A 35 -13.48 27.47 19.24
CA PRO A 35 -12.25 27.15 18.53
C PRO A 35 -12.13 27.81 17.15
N THR A 36 -10.95 28.32 16.81
CA THR A 36 -10.63 28.63 15.41
C THR A 36 -9.96 27.40 14.80
N ILE A 37 -10.67 26.71 13.90
CA ILE A 37 -10.21 25.43 13.36
C ILE A 37 -9.22 25.66 12.22
N SER A 38 -8.06 25.01 12.30
CA SER A 38 -7.12 24.90 11.19
C SER A 38 -6.22 23.69 11.39
N PHE A 39 -5.63 23.21 10.30
CA PHE A 39 -4.66 22.11 10.36
C PHE A 39 -3.68 22.10 9.20
N THR A 40 -2.63 21.31 9.34
CA THR A 40 -1.68 20.97 8.28
C THR A 40 -1.66 19.46 8.05
N ALA A 41 -1.21 19.05 6.86
CA ALA A 41 -0.95 17.67 6.50
C ALA A 41 0.50 17.58 6.00
N SER A 42 1.22 16.53 6.40
CA SER A 42 2.54 16.26 5.87
C SER A 42 2.48 15.86 4.39
N THR A 43 3.61 15.90 3.70
CA THR A 43 3.73 15.22 2.41
C THR A 43 3.47 13.72 2.59
N PRO A 44 2.68 13.08 1.72
CA PRO A 44 2.47 11.64 1.78
C PRO A 44 3.79 10.88 1.65
N LYS A 45 4.02 9.95 2.59
CA LYS A 45 5.19 9.08 2.60
C LYS A 45 4.76 7.67 2.23
N VAL A 46 5.30 7.14 1.14
CA VAL A 46 5.03 5.74 0.76
C VAL A 46 5.78 4.80 1.71
N VAL A 47 5.05 3.86 2.30
CA VAL A 47 5.55 2.79 3.17
C VAL A 47 4.95 1.47 2.69
N GLY A 48 5.76 0.66 1.99
CA GLY A 48 5.30 -0.56 1.35
C GLY A 48 4.19 -0.28 0.32
N LEU A 49 3.01 -0.86 0.54
CA LEU A 49 1.81 -0.67 -0.31
C LEU A 49 0.81 0.35 0.24
N THR A 50 1.25 1.17 1.18
CA THR A 50 0.43 2.20 1.78
C THR A 50 1.12 3.55 1.73
N SER A 51 0.35 4.62 1.94
CA SER A 51 0.85 5.98 2.03
C SER A 51 0.44 6.57 3.38
N GLU A 52 1.44 6.97 4.16
CA GLU A 52 1.28 7.56 5.48
C GLU A 52 1.24 9.08 5.37
N VAL A 53 0.28 9.70 6.06
CA VAL A 53 0.14 11.16 6.19
C VAL A 53 -0.07 11.53 7.64
N THR A 54 0.71 12.47 8.15
CA THR A 54 0.53 13.02 9.49
C THR A 54 -0.26 14.32 9.40
N PHE A 55 -1.41 14.35 10.07
CA PHE A 55 -2.28 15.50 10.23
C PHE A 55 -2.02 16.16 11.58
N THR A 56 -1.84 17.48 11.59
CA THR A 56 -1.60 18.25 12.81
C THR A 56 -2.56 19.43 12.87
N SER A 57 -3.38 19.47 13.92
CA SER A 57 -4.22 20.61 14.22
C SER A 57 -3.35 21.81 14.59
N THR A 58 -3.64 22.94 13.97
CA THR A 58 -3.09 24.27 14.32
C THR A 58 -4.19 25.16 14.90
N SER A 59 -5.26 24.53 15.41
CA SER A 59 -6.45 25.21 15.92
C SER A 59 -6.17 25.91 17.26
N SER A 60 -6.78 27.08 17.47
CA SER A 60 -6.78 27.75 18.78
C SER A 60 -8.02 27.37 19.58
N ASP A 61 -7.93 27.49 20.92
CA ASP A 61 -9.04 27.34 21.86
C ASP A 61 -9.75 25.97 21.84
N ALA A 62 -9.12 24.96 21.23
CA ALA A 62 -9.61 23.58 21.15
C ALA A 62 -8.86 22.66 22.11
N PHE A 63 -9.54 21.64 22.62
CA PHE A 63 -8.92 20.54 23.37
C PHE A 63 -9.46 19.15 22.97
N LEU A 64 -10.52 19.08 22.16
CA LEU A 64 -11.01 17.85 21.53
C LEU A 64 -10.91 17.95 20.02
N TYR A 65 -10.51 16.87 19.37
CA TYR A 65 -10.30 16.81 17.92
C TYR A 65 -10.81 15.49 17.37
N GLN A 66 -11.53 15.58 16.25
CA GLN A 66 -11.99 14.44 15.46
C GLN A 66 -11.65 14.69 13.99
N TRP A 67 -11.09 13.66 13.37
CA TRP A 67 -10.70 13.65 11.97
C TRP A 67 -11.61 12.70 11.20
N ASP A 68 -12.02 13.11 10.01
CA ASP A 68 -12.48 12.21 8.94
C ASP A 68 -11.44 12.31 7.82
N PHE A 69 -10.84 11.18 7.46
CA PHE A 69 -9.76 11.15 6.48
C PHE A 69 -10.25 11.08 5.04
N GLY A 70 -11.57 11.03 4.82
CA GLY A 70 -12.21 10.99 3.51
C GLY A 70 -12.21 9.61 2.83
N ASP A 71 -11.67 8.58 3.49
CA ASP A 71 -11.65 7.19 3.03
C ASP A 71 -12.63 6.28 3.80
N GLY A 72 -13.49 6.89 4.63
CA GLY A 72 -14.44 6.21 5.51
C GLY A 72 -13.89 5.88 6.89
N THR A 73 -12.64 6.23 7.19
CA THR A 73 -12.04 6.07 8.52
C THR A 73 -11.93 7.40 9.27
N ILE A 74 -11.89 7.31 10.60
CA ILE A 74 -11.84 8.45 11.50
C ILE A 74 -10.66 8.37 12.47
N GLY A 75 -10.22 9.51 12.97
CA GLY A 75 -9.15 9.63 13.96
C GLY A 75 -9.48 10.63 15.06
N SER A 76 -8.67 10.66 16.12
CA SER A 76 -8.83 11.63 17.22
C SER A 76 -7.48 12.03 17.80
N GLY A 77 -7.44 13.23 18.39
CA GLY A 77 -6.21 13.84 18.93
C GLY A 77 -5.70 15.00 18.09
N ALA A 78 -4.87 15.85 18.70
CA ALA A 78 -4.35 17.06 18.06
C ALA A 78 -3.44 16.75 16.86
N THR A 79 -2.68 15.64 16.95
CA THR A 79 -1.82 15.13 15.88
C THR A 79 -2.15 13.65 15.66
N VAL A 80 -2.39 13.25 14.41
CA VAL A 80 -2.72 11.87 14.04
C VAL A 80 -1.99 11.48 12.77
N THR A 81 -1.41 10.29 12.77
CA THR A 81 -0.85 9.67 11.57
C THR A 81 -1.87 8.69 11.00
N HIS A 82 -2.24 8.87 9.74
CA HIS A 82 -3.19 8.02 9.02
C HIS A 82 -2.52 7.31 7.84
N VAL A 83 -3.00 6.10 7.54
CA VAL A 83 -2.45 5.22 6.51
C VAL A 83 -3.51 4.97 5.44
N TYR A 84 -3.28 5.51 4.25
CA TYR A 84 -4.11 5.28 3.07
C TYR A 84 -3.64 4.03 2.32
N THR A 85 -4.55 3.08 2.09
CA THR A 85 -4.26 1.85 1.32
C THR A 85 -4.56 1.99 -0.18
N LYS A 86 -5.21 3.09 -0.58
CA LYS A 86 -5.57 3.39 -1.97
C LYS A 86 -5.09 4.79 -2.33
N GLY A 87 -4.64 4.94 -3.58
CA GLY A 87 -4.42 6.26 -4.15
C GLY A 87 -5.74 6.95 -4.51
N GLY A 88 -5.72 8.27 -4.53
CA GLY A 88 -6.89 9.11 -4.81
C GLY A 88 -6.77 10.49 -4.20
N THR A 89 -7.76 11.33 -4.47
CA THR A 89 -7.93 12.62 -3.78
C THR A 89 -8.93 12.44 -2.66
N PHE A 90 -8.51 12.67 -1.42
CA PHE A 90 -9.34 12.53 -0.24
C PHE A 90 -9.65 13.90 0.36
N THR A 91 -10.91 14.13 0.72
CA THR A 91 -11.34 15.35 1.43
C THR A 91 -11.25 15.07 2.92
N VAL A 92 -10.19 15.56 3.54
CA VAL A 92 -9.95 15.42 4.98
C VAL A 92 -10.68 16.52 5.73
N GLN A 93 -11.41 16.16 6.78
CA GLN A 93 -12.18 17.07 7.62
C GLN A 93 -11.65 17.02 9.06
N LEU A 94 -11.47 18.19 9.66
CA LEU A 94 -11.23 18.36 11.10
C LEU A 94 -12.45 19.01 11.75
N ILE A 95 -12.95 18.38 12.80
CA ILE A 95 -13.87 18.96 13.78
C ILE A 95 -13.08 19.11 15.08
N ALA A 96 -13.15 20.29 15.72
CA ALA A 96 -12.61 20.46 17.06
C ALA A 96 -13.60 21.17 17.98
N ALA A 97 -13.50 20.85 19.27
CA ALA A 97 -14.30 21.45 20.32
C ALA A 97 -13.42 22.03 21.43
N GLY A 98 -13.93 23.11 22.01
CA GLY A 98 -13.29 23.89 23.05
C GLY A 98 -14.28 24.26 24.15
N ARG A 99 -13.94 25.27 24.95
CA ARG A 99 -14.79 25.69 26.06
C ARG A 99 -16.11 26.29 25.58
N GLY A 100 -16.07 27.09 24.50
CA GLY A 100 -17.26 27.62 23.82
C GLY A 100 -18.01 26.61 22.93
N GLY A 101 -17.69 25.31 23.04
CA GLY A 101 -18.30 24.24 22.25
C GLY A 101 -17.61 23.91 20.94
N THR A 102 -18.37 23.38 20.00
CA THR A 102 -17.88 22.89 18.70
C THR A 102 -17.95 23.98 17.63
N SER A 103 -16.88 24.11 16.85
CA SER A 103 -16.85 25.00 15.69
C SER A 103 -17.21 24.28 14.39
N PRO A 104 -17.61 25.01 13.33
CA PRO A 104 -17.76 24.43 12.00
C PRO A 104 -16.46 23.73 11.57
N SER A 105 -16.61 22.58 10.92
CA SER A 105 -15.47 21.81 10.43
C SER A 105 -14.68 22.55 9.36
N VAL A 106 -13.38 22.28 9.27
CA VAL A 106 -12.53 22.71 8.13
C VAL A 106 -12.14 21.49 7.31
N THR A 107 -12.10 21.64 5.98
CA THR A 107 -11.69 20.60 5.06
C THR A 107 -10.44 20.98 4.25
N LYS A 108 -9.64 19.98 3.89
CA LYS A 108 -8.53 20.10 2.92
C LYS A 108 -8.48 18.86 2.03
N GLN A 109 -8.10 19.04 0.77
CA GLN A 109 -7.82 17.92 -0.12
C GLN A 109 -6.39 17.43 0.08
N VAL A 110 -6.22 16.11 0.15
CA VAL A 110 -4.93 15.43 0.15
C VAL A 110 -4.90 14.47 -1.03
N VAL A 111 -3.85 14.57 -1.85
CA VAL A 111 -3.63 13.66 -2.99
C VAL A 111 -2.69 12.55 -2.54
N ILE A 112 -3.18 11.32 -2.59
CA ILE A 112 -2.40 10.12 -2.28
C ILE A 112 -2.05 9.43 -3.59
N VAL A 113 -0.75 9.29 -3.84
CA VAL A 113 -0.27 8.46 -4.95
C VAL A 113 -0.41 7.01 -4.55
N SER A 114 -1.07 6.21 -5.40
CA SER A 114 -1.17 4.75 -5.20
C SER A 114 0.23 4.14 -5.35
N PRO A 115 0.74 3.40 -4.35
CA PRO A 115 2.02 2.69 -4.48
C PRO A 115 2.04 1.75 -5.69
N LEU A 116 0.89 1.14 -6.01
CA LEU A 116 0.74 0.31 -7.20
C LEU A 116 0.91 1.11 -8.50
N ASN A 117 0.43 2.36 -8.55
CA ASN A 117 0.68 3.24 -9.69
C ASN A 117 2.16 3.57 -9.82
N THR A 118 2.85 3.85 -8.71
CA THR A 118 4.32 4.05 -8.72
C THR A 118 5.06 2.83 -9.25
N VAL A 119 4.70 1.62 -8.80
CA VAL A 119 5.28 0.38 -9.32
C VAL A 119 5.00 0.20 -10.81
N ASN A 120 3.78 0.51 -11.30
CA ASN A 120 3.46 0.47 -12.73
C ASN A 120 4.30 1.47 -13.55
N GLN A 121 4.48 2.68 -13.03
CA GLN A 121 5.31 3.71 -13.66
C GLN A 121 6.78 3.25 -13.74
N LEU A 122 7.30 2.63 -12.68
CA LEU A 122 8.65 2.07 -12.69
C LEU A 122 8.77 0.90 -13.68
N LEU A 123 7.79 0.00 -13.71
CA LEU A 123 7.75 -1.17 -14.59
C LEU A 123 7.73 -0.77 -16.07
N THR A 124 6.96 0.26 -16.42
CA THR A 124 6.68 0.66 -17.81
C THR A 124 7.39 1.93 -18.26
N GLY A 125 8.09 2.63 -17.36
CA GLY A 125 8.63 3.97 -17.65
C GLY A 125 7.56 5.00 -18.03
N GLY A 126 6.30 4.76 -17.68
CA GLY A 126 5.14 5.58 -18.04
C GLY A 126 4.58 5.35 -19.44
N SER A 127 5.28 4.58 -20.30
CA SER A 127 4.79 4.22 -21.63
C SER A 127 5.19 2.80 -21.99
N SER A 128 6.48 2.56 -22.21
CA SER A 128 7.06 1.25 -22.40
C SER A 128 8.49 1.23 -21.90
N LYS A 129 8.86 0.18 -21.15
CA LYS A 129 10.22 -0.02 -20.65
C LYS A 129 10.66 -1.46 -20.86
N THR A 130 11.89 -1.63 -21.29
CA THR A 130 12.54 -2.92 -21.52
C THR A 130 13.44 -3.28 -20.35
N TRP A 131 13.35 -4.53 -19.94
CA TRP A 131 14.16 -5.15 -18.90
C TRP A 131 14.94 -6.31 -19.49
N MET A 132 16.07 -6.63 -18.88
CA MET A 132 16.90 -7.80 -19.19
C MET A 132 17.20 -8.53 -17.89
N LEU A 133 17.55 -9.82 -17.95
CA LEU A 133 18.11 -10.49 -16.78
C LEU A 133 19.44 -9.83 -16.42
N ASP A 134 19.61 -9.50 -15.14
CA ASP A 134 20.83 -8.83 -14.69
C ASP A 134 21.98 -9.84 -14.57
N ASN A 135 22.67 -10.08 -15.69
CA ASN A 135 23.82 -10.98 -15.75
C ASN A 135 25.08 -10.36 -15.11
N SER A 136 25.03 -9.12 -14.60
CA SER A 136 26.17 -8.49 -13.94
C SER A 136 26.30 -8.86 -12.46
N VAL A 137 25.26 -9.49 -11.89
CA VAL A 137 25.20 -9.89 -10.49
C VAL A 137 25.16 -11.40 -10.33
N SER A 138 25.57 -11.89 -9.16
CA SER A 138 25.42 -13.31 -8.82
C SER A 138 23.96 -13.65 -8.47
N ALA A 139 23.61 -14.92 -8.64
CA ALA A 139 22.28 -15.45 -8.37
C ALA A 139 21.17 -14.64 -9.06
N THR A 140 21.37 -14.34 -10.35
CA THR A 140 20.36 -13.68 -11.20
C THR A 140 19.07 -14.48 -11.26
N ILE A 141 19.18 -15.80 -11.29
CA ILE A 141 18.07 -16.74 -11.21
C ILE A 141 18.32 -17.68 -10.05
N VAL A 142 17.32 -17.86 -9.18
CA VAL A 142 17.30 -18.89 -8.14
C VAL A 142 15.98 -19.64 -8.17
N VAL A 143 15.99 -20.90 -7.73
CA VAL A 143 14.84 -21.80 -7.76
C VAL A 143 14.69 -22.49 -6.41
N GLY A 144 13.46 -22.60 -5.94
CA GLY A 144 13.15 -23.34 -4.73
C GLY A 144 11.71 -23.85 -4.69
N PRO A 145 11.39 -24.72 -3.72
CA PRO A 145 10.08 -25.35 -3.59
C PRO A 145 8.97 -24.41 -3.10
N SER A 146 9.29 -23.22 -2.58
CA SER A 146 8.29 -22.31 -2.00
C SER A 146 8.83 -20.89 -1.78
N ASP A 147 7.97 -19.95 -1.40
CA ASP A 147 8.41 -18.61 -1.05
C ASP A 147 9.30 -18.56 0.20
N SER A 148 9.05 -19.44 1.17
CA SER A 148 9.85 -19.57 2.40
C SER A 148 11.22 -20.19 2.17
N ASP A 149 11.38 -20.93 1.06
CA ASP A 149 12.64 -21.55 0.67
C ASP A 149 12.82 -21.41 -0.86
N PRO A 150 13.25 -20.22 -1.35
CA PRO A 150 13.26 -19.92 -2.77
C PRO A 150 14.58 -20.31 -3.47
N THR A 151 15.50 -20.99 -2.80
CA THR A 151 16.86 -21.25 -3.31
C THR A 151 17.33 -22.71 -3.23
N SER A 152 16.62 -23.59 -2.53
CA SER A 152 17.14 -24.94 -2.26
C SER A 152 17.26 -25.85 -3.48
N TYR A 153 16.52 -25.61 -4.56
CA TYR A 153 16.67 -26.37 -5.80
C TYR A 153 17.80 -25.84 -6.68
N TYR A 154 17.98 -24.53 -6.72
CA TYR A 154 19.10 -23.88 -7.40
C TYR A 154 19.39 -22.53 -6.76
N ALA A 155 20.55 -22.40 -6.12
CA ALA A 155 20.95 -21.18 -5.41
C ALA A 155 21.49 -20.07 -6.32
N GLY A 156 21.55 -20.32 -7.64
CA GLY A 156 22.06 -19.37 -8.63
C GLY A 156 23.53 -19.57 -8.98
N GLY A 157 23.93 -18.98 -10.11
CA GLY A 157 25.30 -18.98 -10.60
C GLY A 157 26.06 -17.69 -10.27
N PRO A 158 27.37 -17.61 -10.55
CA PRO A 158 28.13 -16.37 -10.44
C PRO A 158 27.67 -15.33 -11.48
N ALA A 159 28.08 -14.08 -11.29
CA ALA A 159 27.89 -13.03 -12.29
C ALA A 159 28.49 -13.46 -13.65
N GLY A 160 27.81 -13.15 -14.74
CA GLY A 160 28.19 -13.51 -16.10
C GLY A 160 27.88 -14.95 -16.50
N ALA A 161 27.27 -15.75 -15.62
CA ALA A 161 27.03 -17.17 -15.88
C ALA A 161 25.81 -17.46 -16.75
N LEU A 162 24.93 -16.47 -17.02
CA LEU A 162 23.79 -16.72 -17.89
C LEU A 162 24.26 -17.00 -19.33
N PRO A 163 23.68 -18.02 -20.01
CA PRO A 163 23.97 -18.29 -21.40
C PRO A 163 23.52 -17.14 -22.29
N ALA A 164 24.09 -17.06 -23.49
CA ALA A 164 23.76 -16.01 -24.47
C ALA A 164 22.25 -15.93 -24.72
N CYS A 165 21.58 -17.08 -24.93
CA CYS A 165 20.13 -17.24 -25.15
C CYS A 165 19.20 -16.87 -23.96
N GLN A 166 19.72 -16.12 -22.99
CA GLN A 166 18.99 -15.52 -21.88
C GLN A 166 19.57 -14.14 -21.51
N ALA A 167 20.88 -13.98 -21.64
CA ALA A 167 21.58 -12.78 -21.21
C ALA A 167 21.27 -11.55 -22.08
N ASP A 168 20.92 -11.75 -23.36
CA ASP A 168 20.56 -10.67 -24.30
C ASP A 168 19.04 -10.51 -24.51
N ASP A 169 18.25 -11.43 -23.97
CA ASP A 169 16.79 -11.41 -24.03
C ASP A 169 16.17 -10.14 -23.45
N GLU A 170 15.16 -9.63 -24.14
CA GLU A 170 14.45 -8.41 -23.77
C GLU A 170 13.01 -8.70 -23.33
N PHE A 171 12.65 -8.09 -22.21
CA PHE A 171 11.35 -8.18 -21.54
C PHE A 171 10.72 -6.80 -21.45
N THR A 172 9.85 -6.46 -22.41
CA THR A 172 9.26 -5.13 -22.49
C THR A 172 7.85 -5.11 -21.91
N PHE A 173 7.60 -4.19 -20.98
CA PHE A 173 6.28 -3.94 -20.41
C PHE A 173 5.78 -2.56 -20.80
N SER A 174 4.54 -2.49 -21.26
CA SER A 174 3.88 -1.23 -21.63
C SER A 174 2.75 -0.86 -20.68
N SER A 175 2.43 0.43 -20.62
CA SER A 175 1.30 0.99 -19.86
C SER A 175 -0.07 0.59 -20.44
N ALA A 176 -0.09 0.02 -21.64
CA ALA A 176 -1.26 -0.63 -22.25
C ALA A 176 -1.46 -2.08 -21.74
N ASN A 177 -0.71 -2.50 -20.72
CA ASN A 177 -0.73 -3.86 -20.17
C ASN A 177 -0.39 -4.95 -21.20
N VAL A 178 0.57 -4.65 -22.09
CA VAL A 178 1.14 -5.62 -23.03
C VAL A 178 2.58 -5.91 -22.65
N TYR A 179 2.89 -7.19 -22.50
CA TYR A 179 4.23 -7.73 -22.34
C TYR A 179 4.74 -8.23 -23.70
N THR A 180 5.97 -7.89 -24.05
CA THR A 180 6.64 -8.36 -25.26
C THR A 180 7.98 -8.98 -24.90
N TYR A 181 8.16 -10.23 -25.30
CA TYR A 181 9.41 -10.96 -25.21
C TYR A 181 10.13 -10.94 -26.56
N ASN A 182 11.41 -10.58 -26.55
CA ASN A 182 12.28 -10.64 -27.72
C ASN A 182 13.53 -11.43 -27.39
N ALA A 183 13.65 -12.62 -28.00
CA ALA A 183 14.68 -13.61 -27.74
C ALA A 183 16.08 -13.27 -28.30
N LYS A 184 16.22 -12.19 -29.08
CA LYS A 184 17.45 -11.77 -29.79
C LYS A 184 18.16 -12.78 -30.69
N GLY A 185 17.71 -14.02 -30.76
CA GLY A 185 18.27 -15.07 -31.60
C GLY A 185 17.88 -16.46 -31.11
N GLU A 186 17.90 -16.71 -29.81
CA GLU A 186 17.63 -18.01 -29.21
C GLU A 186 16.86 -17.86 -27.91
N THR A 187 16.11 -18.89 -27.53
CA THR A 187 15.40 -18.92 -26.24
C THR A 187 15.93 -20.08 -25.42
N LEU A 188 16.29 -19.85 -24.15
CA LEU A 188 16.52 -20.96 -23.23
C LEU A 188 15.21 -21.69 -22.95
N VAL A 189 15.19 -22.99 -23.25
CA VAL A 189 14.17 -23.93 -22.81
C VAL A 189 14.71 -24.69 -21.58
N ALA A 190 14.07 -24.51 -20.44
CA ALA A 190 14.42 -25.20 -19.20
C ALA A 190 14.07 -26.72 -19.27
N GLY A 191 14.49 -27.50 -18.26
CA GLY A 191 14.22 -28.94 -18.22
C GLY A 191 14.91 -29.77 -19.32
N ASN A 192 16.22 -29.55 -19.53
CA ASN A 192 17.09 -30.18 -20.55
C ASN A 192 16.99 -29.64 -21.99
N GLY A 193 16.19 -28.59 -22.24
CA GLY A 193 16.05 -28.01 -23.58
C GLY A 193 17.26 -27.18 -24.06
N GLY A 194 17.98 -26.49 -23.16
CA GLY A 194 19.11 -25.63 -23.54
C GLY A 194 18.69 -24.45 -24.44
N CYS A 195 19.64 -23.85 -25.16
CA CYS A 195 19.35 -22.80 -26.13
C CYS A 195 18.68 -23.40 -27.37
N GLN A 196 17.51 -22.88 -27.73
CA GLN A 196 16.68 -23.36 -28.84
C GLN A 196 16.26 -22.21 -29.74
N ALA A 197 15.58 -22.54 -30.85
CA ALA A 197 15.02 -21.56 -31.78
C ALA A 197 14.19 -20.47 -31.04
N PRO A 198 14.26 -19.21 -31.50
CA PRO A 198 13.73 -18.07 -30.75
C PRO A 198 12.20 -18.11 -30.65
N ARG A 199 11.67 -17.75 -29.48
CA ARG A 199 10.22 -17.73 -29.19
C ARG A 199 9.67 -16.34 -28.89
N SER A 200 10.07 -15.33 -29.65
CA SER A 200 9.60 -13.94 -29.47
C SER A 200 8.09 -13.80 -29.67
N GLY A 201 7.46 -12.89 -28.93
CA GLY A 201 6.02 -12.63 -29.04
C GLY A 201 5.50 -11.66 -28.01
N SER A 202 4.19 -11.36 -28.09
CA SER A 202 3.51 -10.47 -27.16
C SER A 202 2.31 -11.16 -26.51
N THR A 203 2.03 -10.79 -25.27
CA THR A 203 0.84 -11.22 -24.54
C THR A 203 0.30 -10.08 -23.68
N PRO A 204 -1.03 -9.94 -23.57
CA PRO A 204 -1.62 -9.10 -22.55
C PRO A 204 -1.25 -9.61 -21.15
N TYR A 205 -1.22 -8.71 -20.17
CA TYR A 205 -1.12 -9.08 -18.77
C TYR A 205 -2.13 -8.31 -17.92
N THR A 206 -2.52 -8.86 -16.78
CA THR A 206 -3.21 -8.07 -15.73
C THR A 206 -2.17 -7.54 -14.76
N PHE A 207 -2.37 -6.34 -14.20
CA PHE A 207 -1.48 -5.76 -13.17
C PHE A 207 -2.28 -5.35 -11.93
N GLY A 208 -1.78 -5.70 -10.75
CA GLY A 208 -2.51 -5.50 -9.50
C GLY A 208 -1.63 -5.63 -8.26
N ALA A 209 -2.25 -5.49 -7.09
CA ALA A 209 -1.59 -5.81 -5.83
C ALA A 209 -1.18 -7.29 -5.81
N ALA A 210 -0.02 -7.59 -5.24
CA ALA A 210 0.42 -8.97 -5.09
C ALA A 210 -0.43 -9.72 -4.06
N THR A 211 -0.68 -10.99 -4.34
CA THR A 211 -1.03 -11.94 -3.27
C THR A 211 0.27 -12.54 -2.74
N GLY A 212 0.42 -12.67 -1.42
CA GLY A 212 1.65 -13.18 -0.80
C GLY A 212 2.81 -12.17 -0.82
N ALA A 213 4.04 -12.66 -0.98
CA ALA A 213 5.22 -11.78 -1.04
C ALA A 213 5.23 -10.95 -2.34
N GLY A 214 5.36 -9.63 -2.19
CA GLY A 214 5.55 -8.69 -3.30
C GLY A 214 4.83 -7.36 -3.11
N VAL A 215 5.24 -6.37 -3.90
CA VAL A 215 4.61 -5.05 -3.99
C VAL A 215 3.59 -4.95 -5.12
N ALA A 216 3.71 -5.77 -6.16
CA ALA A 216 2.71 -5.88 -7.21
C ALA A 216 2.77 -7.26 -7.85
N GLN A 217 1.75 -7.60 -8.63
CA GLN A 217 1.70 -8.83 -9.37
C GLN A 217 1.20 -8.55 -10.78
N LEU A 218 1.77 -9.31 -11.71
CA LEU A 218 1.29 -9.44 -13.06
C LEU A 218 0.98 -10.90 -13.40
N THR A 219 -0.01 -11.09 -14.25
CA THR A 219 -0.38 -12.42 -14.76
C THR A 219 -0.44 -12.34 -16.28
N LEU A 220 0.39 -13.12 -16.97
CA LEU A 220 0.40 -13.18 -18.44
C LEU A 220 -0.82 -13.99 -18.94
N ALA A 221 -1.42 -13.56 -20.04
CA ALA A 221 -2.67 -14.15 -20.52
C ALA A 221 -2.47 -15.39 -21.43
N ASN A 222 -1.46 -15.36 -22.30
CA ASN A 222 -1.29 -16.40 -23.32
C ASN A 222 -0.50 -17.59 -22.77
N ALA A 223 -1.04 -18.80 -22.94
CA ALA A 223 -0.35 -20.04 -22.61
C ALA A 223 1.02 -20.13 -23.32
N GLY A 224 2.03 -20.62 -22.59
CA GLY A 224 3.40 -20.74 -23.10
C GLY A 224 4.20 -19.44 -23.11
N SER A 225 3.63 -18.31 -22.67
CA SER A 225 4.39 -17.10 -22.37
C SER A 225 5.24 -17.29 -21.12
N PHE A 226 6.35 -16.58 -21.02
CA PHE A 226 7.21 -16.64 -19.85
C PHE A 226 8.05 -15.36 -19.70
N ILE A 227 8.68 -15.17 -18.54
CA ILE A 227 9.71 -14.14 -18.31
C ILE A 227 10.98 -14.85 -17.83
N GLY A 228 12.06 -14.78 -18.62
CA GLY A 228 13.38 -15.35 -18.34
C GLY A 228 13.48 -16.89 -18.41
N ILE A 229 12.46 -17.62 -17.97
CA ILE A 229 12.48 -19.09 -17.81
C ILE A 229 11.20 -19.73 -18.34
N THR A 230 11.31 -20.71 -19.25
CA THR A 230 10.13 -21.30 -19.92
C THR A 230 9.25 -22.15 -19.02
N ASP A 231 9.77 -22.62 -17.88
CA ASP A 231 9.09 -23.56 -16.99
C ASP A 231 8.34 -22.85 -15.84
N ALA A 232 8.15 -21.54 -15.94
CA ALA A 232 7.38 -20.77 -14.96
C ALA A 232 5.95 -21.33 -14.85
N PRO A 233 5.52 -21.78 -13.66
CA PRO A 233 4.43 -22.77 -13.54
C PRO A 233 3.03 -22.21 -13.77
N ASP A 234 2.82 -20.91 -13.52
CA ASP A 234 1.47 -20.35 -13.36
C ASP A 234 1.21 -19.08 -14.17
N LEU A 235 2.18 -18.61 -14.97
CA LEU A 235 2.15 -17.29 -15.63
C LEU A 235 1.97 -16.09 -14.68
N VAL A 236 2.07 -16.34 -13.36
CA VAL A 236 1.97 -15.36 -12.29
C VAL A 236 3.38 -14.92 -11.90
N TYR A 237 3.60 -13.61 -11.89
CA TYR A 237 4.86 -12.98 -11.52
C TYR A 237 4.61 -11.88 -10.52
N ARG A 238 5.29 -11.95 -9.39
CA ARG A 238 5.17 -10.98 -8.29
C ARG A 238 6.43 -10.14 -8.25
N ILE A 239 6.28 -8.82 -8.34
CA ILE A 239 7.37 -7.86 -8.17
C ILE A 239 7.67 -7.80 -6.67
N LEU A 240 8.83 -8.30 -6.26
CA LEU A 240 9.27 -8.22 -4.87
C LEU A 240 9.81 -6.83 -4.53
N SER A 241 10.56 -6.25 -5.46
CA SER A 241 11.08 -4.88 -5.38
C SER A 241 11.30 -4.34 -6.79
N ILE A 242 11.19 -3.02 -6.94
CA ILE A 242 11.51 -2.32 -8.19
C ILE A 242 12.00 -0.91 -7.89
N ASP A 243 12.99 -0.46 -8.64
CA ASP A 243 13.41 0.94 -8.74
C ASP A 243 13.56 1.33 -10.22
N GLU A 244 14.17 2.49 -10.51
CA GLU A 244 14.33 2.96 -11.89
C GLU A 244 15.14 2.01 -12.77
N LYS A 245 16.09 1.27 -12.17
CA LYS A 245 17.11 0.45 -12.83
C LYS A 245 16.99 -1.04 -12.54
N HIS A 246 16.51 -1.44 -11.36
CA HIS A 246 16.50 -2.85 -10.96
C HIS A 246 15.09 -3.33 -10.60
N MET A 247 14.82 -4.59 -10.89
CA MET A 247 13.58 -5.26 -10.51
C MET A 247 13.89 -6.68 -10.04
N VAL A 248 13.23 -7.11 -8.96
CA VAL A 248 13.26 -8.50 -8.53
C VAL A 248 11.86 -9.10 -8.72
N LEU A 249 11.76 -10.10 -9.59
CA LEU A 249 10.53 -10.83 -9.88
C LEU A 249 10.54 -12.20 -9.20
N ARG A 250 9.36 -12.64 -8.78
CA ARG A 250 9.09 -13.98 -8.26
C ARG A 250 8.02 -14.63 -9.12
N ALA A 251 8.40 -15.63 -9.92
CA ALA A 251 7.45 -16.44 -10.67
C ALA A 251 6.85 -17.54 -9.78
N GLY A 252 5.56 -17.82 -9.98
CA GLY A 252 4.80 -18.84 -9.24
C GLY A 252 3.84 -18.25 -8.22
N LYS A 253 2.82 -19.04 -7.86
CA LYS A 253 1.80 -18.66 -6.87
C LYS A 253 2.36 -18.58 -5.44
N PRO A 254 1.74 -17.80 -4.55
CA PRO A 254 2.08 -17.81 -3.12
C PRO A 254 1.79 -19.16 -2.48
N ASN A 255 2.66 -19.60 -1.57
CA ASN A 255 2.46 -20.77 -0.69
C ASN A 255 2.21 -22.11 -1.40
N ALA A 256 2.48 -22.22 -2.71
CA ALA A 256 2.32 -23.45 -3.45
C ALA A 256 3.24 -23.50 -4.68
N GLY A 257 3.87 -24.66 -4.90
CA GLY A 257 4.63 -24.96 -6.10
C GLY A 257 6.03 -24.36 -6.15
N VAL A 258 6.77 -24.74 -7.19
CA VAL A 258 8.12 -24.26 -7.45
C VAL A 258 8.07 -22.76 -7.71
N VAL A 259 9.00 -22.03 -7.10
CA VAL A 259 9.17 -20.60 -7.33
C VAL A 259 10.52 -20.31 -7.95
N PHE A 260 10.55 -19.26 -8.75
CA PHE A 260 11.77 -18.76 -9.37
C PHE A 260 11.91 -17.29 -9.02
N THR A 261 13.08 -16.88 -8.53
CA THR A 261 13.37 -15.46 -8.34
C THR A 261 14.33 -14.99 -9.42
N LEU A 262 13.97 -13.91 -10.10
CA LEU A 262 14.71 -13.33 -11.21
C LEU A 262 15.13 -11.91 -10.82
N LYS A 263 16.41 -11.58 -11.00
CA LYS A 263 16.91 -10.20 -10.92
C LYS A 263 17.00 -9.64 -12.34
N LEU A 264 16.41 -8.48 -12.53
CA LEU A 264 16.36 -7.81 -13.81
C LEU A 264 16.94 -6.40 -13.69
N VAL A 265 17.49 -5.94 -14.79
CA VAL A 265 18.01 -4.58 -14.96
C VAL A 265 17.29 -3.91 -16.13
N ALA A 266 17.01 -2.62 -16.01
CA ALA A 266 16.47 -1.81 -17.09
C ALA A 266 17.52 -1.71 -18.20
N LYS A 267 17.06 -1.85 -19.45
CA LYS A 267 17.89 -1.70 -20.63
C LYS A 267 18.14 -0.23 -20.98
#